data_AF-A0A820FVC0-F1
#
_entry.id   AF-A0A820FVC0-F1
#
_cell.length_a   1.000
_cell.length_b   1.000
_cell.length_c   1.000
_cell.angle_alpha   90.00
_cell.angle_beta   90.00
_cell.angle_gamma   90.00
#
_symmetry.space_group_name_H-M   'P 1'
#
loop_
_entity.id
_entity.type
_entity.pdbx_description
1 polymer ?
#
loop_
_entity_poly.entity_id
_entity_poly.type
_entity_poly.pdbx_seq_one_letter_code
_entity_poly.pdbx_strand_id
1 'polypeptide(L)'
;MQDIQQEVVSLPRSYQTELMGQAKLENLVICLPTGSGKTYIAVMLIKEMAHDTRRSIDDGGKRTIFLVKTVALVQQQSEYIRIHTDLTVGKYYGELKVDLWDNERWINEFEQHQVLVFTAKVFLDLVDHNYFPLYKVNLLIFDECHHSTGENCYASLMRRHYDTCHDQPRILGLTASISAKKLKLSQLETTAKQIEDTYRARLASGSDREESARCG
;
A
#
# COMPACT_ATOMS: atom_id res chain seq x y z
N MET A 1 32.88 2.87 24.41
CA MET A 1 32.30 1.57 24.04
C MET A 1 30.84 1.86 23.72
N GLN A 2 30.53 2.09 22.45
CA GLN A 2 29.15 2.33 22.02
C GLN A 2 28.61 0.98 21.57
N ASP A 3 27.57 0.51 22.26
CA ASP A 3 26.87 -0.72 21.91
C ASP A 3 26.23 -0.52 20.54
N ILE A 4 26.85 -1.12 19.52
CA ILE A 4 26.22 -1.34 18.23
C ILE A 4 25.16 -2.40 18.48
N GLN A 5 23.90 -1.98 18.63
CA GLN A 5 22.78 -2.90 18.47
C GLN A 5 22.86 -3.43 17.04
N GLN A 6 23.39 -4.64 16.89
CA GLN A 6 23.30 -5.39 15.65
C GLN A 6 21.84 -5.41 15.23
N GLU A 7 21.56 -4.77 14.11
CA GLU A 7 20.28 -4.81 13.44
C GLU A 7 20.01 -6.28 13.10
N VAL A 8 19.15 -6.94 13.88
CA VAL A 8 18.72 -8.30 13.61
C VAL A 8 17.86 -8.22 12.36
N VAL A 9 18.49 -8.34 11.19
CA VAL A 9 17.81 -8.57 9.91
C VAL A 9 17.15 -9.95 10.05
N SER A 10 15.95 -9.98 10.60
CA SER A 10 15.17 -11.21 10.69
C SER A 10 14.80 -11.62 9.28
N LEU A 11 15.22 -12.82 8.88
CA LEU A 11 14.83 -13.39 7.59
C LEU A 11 13.30 -13.40 7.47
N PRO A 12 12.74 -13.07 6.29
CA PRO A 12 11.30 -13.17 6.06
C PRO A 12 10.80 -14.60 6.33
N ARG A 13 9.60 -14.71 6.91
CA ARG A 13 8.92 -16.01 7.04
C ARG A 13 8.52 -16.54 5.66
N SER A 14 8.41 -17.86 5.51
CA SER A 14 8.03 -18.54 4.26
C SER A 14 6.80 -17.91 3.59
N TYR A 15 5.70 -17.74 4.34
CA TYR A 15 4.47 -17.12 3.80
C TYR A 15 4.67 -15.66 3.36
N GLN A 16 5.58 -14.91 3.99
CA GLN A 16 5.86 -13.52 3.61
C GLN A 16 6.59 -13.48 2.27
N THR A 17 7.55 -14.39 2.06
CA THR A 17 8.24 -14.55 0.77
C THR A 17 7.30 -15.03 -0.33
N GLU A 18 6.43 -15.99 -0.03
CA GLU A 18 5.43 -16.49 -0.99
C GLU A 18 4.47 -15.38 -1.44
N LEU A 19 3.87 -14.66 -0.48
CA LEU A 19 2.92 -13.58 -0.78
C LEU A 19 3.59 -12.39 -1.48
N MET A 20 4.85 -12.08 -1.14
CA MET A 20 5.63 -11.08 -1.87
C MET A 20 5.87 -11.51 -3.33
N GLY A 21 6.23 -12.78 -3.55
CA GLY A 21 6.40 -13.34 -4.88
C GLY A 21 5.14 -13.25 -5.73
N GLN A 22 3.97 -13.51 -5.15
CA GLN A 22 2.68 -13.31 -5.81
C GLN A 22 2.40 -11.83 -6.11
N ALA A 23 2.60 -10.95 -5.13
CA ALA A 23 2.34 -9.51 -5.27
C ALA A 23 3.27 -8.81 -6.29
N LYS A 24 4.43 -9.40 -6.58
CA LYS A 24 5.31 -8.95 -7.68
C LYS A 24 4.67 -9.19 -9.05
N LEU A 25 3.96 -10.29 -9.22
CA LEU A 25 3.43 -10.75 -10.51
C LEU A 25 2.04 -10.19 -10.81
N GLU A 26 1.21 -10.00 -9.78
CA GLU A 26 -0.18 -9.58 -9.93
C GLU A 26 -0.64 -8.64 -8.82
N ASN A 27 -1.77 -7.97 -9.06
CA ASN A 27 -2.44 -7.18 -8.03
C ASN A 27 -2.97 -8.12 -6.93
N LEU A 28 -2.64 -7.83 -5.67
CA LEU A 28 -2.92 -8.73 -4.56
C LEU A 28 -3.51 -7.99 -3.37
N VAL A 29 -4.53 -8.57 -2.74
CA VAL A 29 -4.99 -8.17 -1.41
C VAL A 29 -4.60 -9.25 -0.41
N ILE A 30 -3.72 -8.92 0.53
CA ILE A 30 -3.24 -9.81 1.57
C ILE A 30 -4.12 -9.70 2.82
N CYS A 31 -4.77 -10.80 3.16
CA CYS A 31 -5.55 -10.95 4.39
C CYS A 31 -4.79 -11.83 5.40
N LEU A 32 -4.14 -11.22 6.39
CA LEU A 32 -3.41 -11.90 7.46
C LEU A 32 -3.70 -11.24 8.81
N PRO A 33 -3.79 -11.98 9.93
CA PRO A 33 -4.04 -11.40 11.26
C PRO A 33 -3.07 -10.25 11.62
N THR A 34 -3.50 -9.34 12.49
CA THR A 34 -2.61 -8.32 13.09
C THR A 34 -1.41 -8.99 13.76
N GLY A 35 -0.22 -8.38 13.67
CA GLY A 35 1.02 -8.96 14.16
C GLY A 35 1.72 -9.94 13.21
N SER A 36 1.08 -10.33 12.10
CA SER A 36 1.70 -11.23 11.08
C SER A 36 2.73 -10.53 10.17
N GLY A 37 3.07 -9.27 10.44
CA GLY A 37 4.07 -8.54 9.65
C GLY A 37 3.62 -8.22 8.21
N LYS A 38 2.34 -7.87 7.98
CA LYS A 38 1.83 -7.46 6.66
C LYS A 38 2.61 -6.28 6.07
N THR A 39 2.92 -5.27 6.89
CA THR A 39 3.72 -4.11 6.47
C THR A 39 5.11 -4.54 5.99
N TYR A 40 5.71 -5.58 6.57
CA TYR A 40 7.00 -6.07 6.12
C TYR A 40 6.94 -6.65 4.70
N ILE A 41 5.84 -7.31 4.34
CA ILE A 41 5.60 -7.76 2.95
C ILE A 41 5.55 -6.56 1.99
N ALA A 42 4.84 -5.50 2.38
CA ALA A 42 4.79 -4.26 1.61
C ALA A 42 6.18 -3.62 1.45
N VAL A 43 7.00 -3.59 2.49
CA VAL A 43 8.39 -3.11 2.43
C VAL A 43 9.24 -3.96 1.47
N MET A 44 9.10 -5.28 1.49
CA MET A 44 9.82 -6.13 0.53
C MET A 44 9.41 -5.83 -0.91
N LEU A 45 8.12 -5.63 -1.17
CA LEU A 45 7.65 -5.25 -2.51
C LEU A 45 8.13 -3.85 -2.93
N ILE A 46 8.13 -2.88 -2.01
CA ILE A 46 8.69 -1.53 -2.23
C ILE A 46 10.15 -1.64 -2.70
N LYS A 47 10.97 -2.45 -2.02
CA LYS A 47 12.39 -2.66 -2.40
C LYS A 47 12.52 -3.27 -3.79
N GLU A 48 11.73 -4.30 -4.05
CA GLU A 48 11.75 -5.01 -5.33
C GLU A 48 11.40 -4.06 -6.50
N MET A 49 10.46 -3.15 -6.28
CA MET A 49 9.99 -2.19 -7.27
C MET A 49 10.73 -0.84 -7.22
N ALA A 50 11.76 -0.70 -6.39
CA ALA A 50 12.45 0.57 -6.16
C ALA A 50 13.21 1.09 -7.39
N HIS A 51 13.58 0.22 -8.31
CA HIS A 51 14.29 0.64 -9.53
C HIS A 51 13.49 1.65 -10.36
N ASP A 52 12.15 1.52 -10.38
CA ASP A 52 11.26 2.46 -11.08
C ASP A 52 11.21 3.84 -10.42
N THR A 53 11.50 3.92 -9.12
CA THR A 53 11.32 5.15 -8.34
C THR A 53 12.57 6.00 -8.21
N ARG A 54 13.74 5.46 -8.56
CA ARG A 54 15.03 6.14 -8.41
C ARG A 54 15.31 7.20 -9.48
N ARG A 55 14.57 7.20 -10.59
CA ARG A 55 14.69 8.23 -11.62
C ARG A 55 13.90 9.48 -11.26
N SER A 56 14.35 10.61 -11.78
CA SER A 56 13.55 11.84 -11.84
C SER A 56 12.23 11.57 -12.55
N ILE A 57 11.14 12.23 -12.17
CA ILE A 57 9.84 12.01 -12.80
C ILE A 57 9.86 12.49 -14.25
N ASP A 58 10.61 13.55 -14.54
CA ASP A 58 10.81 14.06 -15.90
C ASP A 58 11.52 13.04 -16.81
N ASP A 59 12.34 12.17 -16.23
CA ASP A 59 13.03 11.06 -16.92
C ASP A 59 12.24 9.74 -16.91
N GLY A 60 10.92 9.82 -16.65
CA GLY A 60 10.04 8.67 -16.58
C GLY A 60 10.14 7.87 -15.28
N GLY A 61 10.70 8.48 -14.23
CA GLY A 61 10.64 7.94 -12.87
C GLY A 61 9.21 7.90 -12.35
N LYS A 62 8.92 6.84 -11.59
CA LYS A 62 7.61 6.63 -10.95
C LYS A 62 7.72 6.84 -9.44
N ARG A 63 6.61 6.80 -8.72
CA ARG A 63 6.58 6.84 -7.25
C ARG A 63 5.74 5.71 -6.69
N THR A 64 6.13 5.22 -5.53
CA THR A 64 5.29 4.30 -4.75
C THR A 64 4.43 5.11 -3.80
N ILE A 65 3.13 4.83 -3.77
CA ILE A 65 2.18 5.49 -2.87
C ILE A 65 1.71 4.50 -1.82
N PHE A 66 1.80 4.89 -0.56
CA PHE A 66 1.28 4.12 0.56
C PHE A 66 0.12 4.89 1.22
N LEU A 67 -1.08 4.34 1.13
CA LEU A 67 -2.31 4.96 1.61
C LEU A 67 -2.74 4.37 2.95
N VAL A 68 -3.03 5.26 3.90
CA VAL A 68 -3.50 4.92 5.25
C VAL A 68 -4.73 5.75 5.64
N LYS A 69 -5.41 5.33 6.72
CA LYS A 69 -6.63 5.99 7.19
C LYS A 69 -6.39 7.17 8.14
N THR A 70 -5.26 7.22 8.86
CA THR A 70 -5.05 8.21 9.93
C THR A 70 -3.65 8.83 9.87
N VAL A 71 -3.51 10.03 10.46
CA VAL A 71 -2.23 10.74 10.56
C VAL A 71 -1.18 9.94 11.36
N ALA A 72 -1.61 9.27 12.44
CA ALA A 72 -0.72 8.41 13.23
C ALA A 72 -0.12 7.29 12.38
N LEU A 73 -0.95 6.67 11.51
CA LEU A 73 -0.46 5.65 10.58
C LEU A 73 0.48 6.23 9.53
N VAL A 74 0.28 7.48 9.07
CA VAL A 74 1.23 8.13 8.14
C VAL A 74 2.61 8.17 8.79
N GLN A 75 2.70 8.60 10.05
CA GLN A 75 3.98 8.67 10.76
C GLN A 75 4.60 7.28 10.94
N GLN A 76 3.81 6.31 11.42
CA GLN A 76 4.27 4.95 11.71
C GLN A 76 4.78 4.23 10.45
N GLN A 77 4.00 4.21 9.38
CA GLN A 77 4.38 3.49 8.16
C GLN A 77 5.58 4.16 7.48
N SER A 78 5.63 5.49 7.49
CA SER A 78 6.78 6.21 6.92
C SER A 78 8.08 5.88 7.63
N GLU A 79 8.07 5.88 8.96
CA GLU A 79 9.26 5.54 9.75
C GLU A 79 9.66 4.08 9.53
N TYR A 80 8.68 3.17 9.52
CA TYR A 80 8.95 1.77 9.25
C TYR A 80 9.59 1.56 7.88
N ILE A 81 9.10 2.24 6.83
CA ILE A 81 9.71 2.17 5.49
C ILE A 81 11.13 2.75 5.49
N ARG A 82 11.38 3.89 6.16
CA ARG A 82 12.71 4.51 6.24
C ARG A 82 13.74 3.62 6.92
N ILE A 83 13.38 3.00 8.04
CA ILE A 83 14.30 2.11 8.77
C ILE A 83 14.66 0.90 7.92
N HIS A 84 13.72 0.40 7.12
CA HIS A 84 13.94 -0.83 6.37
C HIS A 84 14.41 -0.62 4.94
N THR A 85 14.46 0.60 4.40
CA THR A 85 14.84 0.86 3.00
C THR A 85 15.81 2.03 2.90
N ASP A 86 16.56 2.12 1.80
CA ASP A 86 17.42 3.27 1.49
C ASP A 86 16.67 4.41 0.77
N LEU A 87 15.33 4.36 0.76
CA LEU A 87 14.49 5.27 -0.01
C LEU A 87 14.09 6.51 0.79
N THR A 88 14.00 7.65 0.11
CA THR A 88 13.42 8.87 0.62
C THR A 88 11.90 8.76 0.68
N VAL A 89 11.35 9.02 1.86
CA VAL A 89 9.92 8.89 2.13
C VAL A 89 9.29 10.27 2.36
N GLY A 90 8.18 10.59 1.71
CA GLY A 90 7.38 11.79 1.95
C GLY A 90 6.16 11.50 2.84
N LYS A 91 5.69 12.48 3.63
CA LYS A 91 4.57 12.33 4.57
C LYS A 91 3.52 13.40 4.31
N TYR A 92 2.28 13.00 4.02
CA TYR A 92 1.25 13.95 3.59
C TYR A 92 -0.11 13.67 4.23
N TYR A 93 -0.65 14.68 4.90
CA TYR A 93 -1.92 14.61 5.62
C TYR A 93 -2.50 16.02 5.82
N GLY A 94 -3.80 16.12 6.12
CA GLY A 94 -4.54 17.40 6.06
C GLY A 94 -4.01 18.51 6.96
N GLU A 95 -3.44 18.19 8.13
CA GLU A 95 -2.91 19.22 9.05
C GLU A 95 -1.69 19.97 8.48
N LEU A 96 -1.02 19.43 7.46
CA LEU A 96 0.06 20.12 6.73
C LEU A 96 -0.46 21.21 5.78
N LYS A 97 -1.78 21.42 5.71
CA LYS A 97 -2.46 22.36 4.80
C LYS A 97 -2.02 22.18 3.35
N VAL A 98 -1.90 20.91 2.95
CA VAL A 98 -1.47 20.45 1.63
C VAL A 98 -2.43 20.87 0.52
N ASP A 99 -3.66 21.20 0.87
CA ASP A 99 -4.67 21.82 0.01
C ASP A 99 -4.30 23.25 -0.42
N LEU A 100 -3.43 23.93 0.32
CA LEU A 100 -2.94 25.27 -0.02
C LEU A 100 -1.65 25.25 -0.85
N TRP A 101 -1.13 24.07 -1.18
CA TRP A 101 0.11 23.93 -1.93
C TRP A 101 -0.16 24.11 -3.42
N ASP A 102 0.75 24.80 -4.10
CA ASP A 102 0.69 24.96 -5.55
C ASP A 102 1.31 23.76 -6.29
N ASN A 103 1.19 23.78 -7.62
CA ASN A 103 1.76 22.75 -8.49
C ASN A 103 3.28 22.61 -8.32
N GLU A 104 4.00 23.73 -8.19
CA GLU A 104 5.47 23.72 -8.10
C GLU A 104 5.93 23.00 -6.84
N ARG A 105 5.29 23.27 -5.71
CA ARG A 105 5.57 22.58 -4.45
C ARG A 105 5.29 21.08 -4.56
N TRP A 106 4.18 20.68 -5.17
CA TRP A 106 3.89 19.26 -5.37
C TRP A 106 4.92 18.56 -6.26
N ILE A 107 5.31 19.19 -7.37
CA ILE A 107 6.35 18.67 -8.25
C ILE A 107 7.65 18.47 -7.47
N ASN A 108 8.07 19.46 -6.68
CA ASN A 108 9.28 19.33 -5.85
C ASN A 108 9.18 18.15 -4.87
N GLU A 109 8.06 18.02 -4.17
CA GLU A 109 7.82 16.93 -3.22
C GLU A 109 7.87 15.56 -3.86
N PHE A 110 7.31 15.43 -5.06
CA PHE A 110 7.39 14.18 -5.83
C PHE A 110 8.81 13.94 -6.33
N GLU A 111 9.57 14.96 -6.73
CA GLU A 111 10.97 14.77 -7.13
C GLU A 111 11.87 14.30 -5.97
N GLN A 112 11.69 14.86 -4.77
CA GLN A 112 12.57 14.56 -3.63
C GLN A 112 12.33 13.19 -2.98
N HIS A 113 11.13 12.62 -3.13
CA HIS A 113 10.73 11.43 -2.39
C HIS A 113 10.36 10.28 -3.32
N GLN A 114 10.93 9.10 -3.12
CA GLN A 114 10.63 7.89 -3.90
C GLN A 114 9.36 7.16 -3.42
N VAL A 115 9.07 7.22 -2.12
CA VAL A 115 7.86 6.64 -1.51
C VAL A 115 7.07 7.75 -0.86
N LEU A 116 5.77 7.85 -1.16
CA LEU A 116 4.91 8.91 -0.64
C LEU A 116 3.80 8.29 0.22
N VAL A 117 3.76 8.64 1.51
CA VAL A 117 2.76 8.11 2.45
C VAL A 117 1.68 9.17 2.68
N PHE A 118 0.44 8.82 2.36
CA PHE A 118 -0.70 9.74 2.41
C PHE A 118 -1.82 9.22 3.31
N THR A 119 -2.56 10.15 3.92
CA THR A 119 -3.95 9.84 4.25
C THR A 119 -4.77 9.70 2.97
N ALA A 120 -5.69 8.73 2.94
CA ALA A 120 -6.49 8.38 1.75
C ALA A 120 -7.18 9.59 1.09
N LYS A 121 -7.75 10.49 1.89
CA LYS A 121 -8.45 11.69 1.40
C LYS A 121 -7.53 12.67 0.70
N VAL A 122 -6.34 12.92 1.26
CA VAL A 122 -5.37 13.86 0.65
C VAL A 122 -4.92 13.36 -0.70
N PHE A 123 -4.58 12.07 -0.82
CA PHE A 123 -4.17 11.53 -2.12
C PHE A 123 -5.31 11.57 -3.14
N LEU A 124 -6.53 11.24 -2.73
CA LEU A 124 -7.70 11.31 -3.60
C LEU A 124 -7.93 12.73 -4.13
N ASP A 125 -7.86 13.74 -3.25
CA ASP A 125 -8.01 15.14 -3.64
C ASP A 125 -6.91 15.56 -4.61
N LEU A 126 -5.68 15.12 -4.35
CA LEU A 126 -4.53 15.43 -5.20
C LEU A 126 -4.73 14.92 -6.63
N VAL A 127 -5.19 13.68 -6.78
CA VAL A 127 -5.47 13.08 -8.09
C VAL A 127 -6.71 13.72 -8.73
N ASP A 128 -7.76 14.04 -7.95
CA ASP A 128 -8.97 14.74 -8.43
C ASP A 128 -8.65 16.10 -9.06
N HIS A 129 -7.70 16.83 -8.50
CA HIS A 129 -7.26 18.14 -9.01
C HIS A 129 -6.15 18.02 -10.06
N ASN A 130 -5.80 16.80 -10.51
CA ASN A 130 -4.75 16.52 -11.49
C ASN A 130 -3.33 16.99 -11.10
N TYR A 131 -3.04 17.14 -9.80
CA TYR A 131 -1.69 17.47 -9.32
C TYR A 131 -0.69 16.33 -9.55
N PHE A 132 -1.15 15.07 -9.50
CA PHE A 132 -0.32 13.90 -9.75
C PHE A 132 -1.07 12.85 -10.56
N PRO A 133 -0.64 12.58 -11.79
CA PRO A 133 -1.31 11.60 -12.63
C PRO A 133 -0.94 10.18 -12.21
N LEU A 134 -1.92 9.29 -12.20
CA LEU A 134 -1.76 7.93 -11.67
C LEU A 134 -0.76 7.06 -12.47
N TYR A 135 -0.52 7.36 -13.75
CA TYR A 135 0.48 6.65 -14.57
C TYR A 135 1.93 6.88 -14.11
N LYS A 136 2.18 7.93 -13.31
CA LYS A 136 3.47 8.19 -12.64
C LYS A 136 3.63 7.37 -11.35
N VAL A 137 2.68 6.50 -11.02
CA VAL A 137 2.76 5.57 -9.89
C VAL A 137 3.20 4.21 -10.40
N ASN A 138 4.13 3.54 -9.69
CA ASN A 138 4.47 2.14 -9.97
C ASN A 138 3.68 1.16 -9.10
N LEU A 139 3.42 1.55 -7.85
CA LEU A 139 2.81 0.72 -6.82
C LEU A 139 1.87 1.57 -5.94
N LEU A 140 0.60 1.15 -5.84
CA LEU A 140 -0.40 1.67 -4.90
C LEU A 140 -0.61 0.65 -3.78
N ILE A 141 -0.32 1.05 -2.54
CA ILE A 141 -0.49 0.22 -1.35
C ILE A 141 -1.66 0.76 -0.52
N PHE A 142 -2.63 -0.09 -0.20
CA PHE A 142 -3.80 0.27 0.59
C PHE A 142 -3.78 -0.42 1.96
N ASP A 143 -3.57 0.34 3.03
CA ASP A 143 -3.63 -0.19 4.39
C ASP A 143 -5.08 -0.25 4.92
N GLU A 144 -5.38 -1.32 5.63
CA GLU A 144 -6.72 -1.67 6.13
C GLU A 144 -7.81 -1.61 5.03
N CYS A 145 -7.53 -2.21 3.89
CA CYS A 145 -8.32 -2.09 2.65
C CYS A 145 -9.68 -2.83 2.66
N HIS A 146 -10.03 -3.52 3.75
CA HIS A 146 -11.29 -4.28 3.88
C HIS A 146 -12.56 -3.43 3.84
N HIS A 147 -12.45 -2.13 4.08
CA HIS A 147 -13.53 -1.21 3.76
C HIS A 147 -13.51 -0.96 2.25
N SER A 148 -14.08 -1.87 1.46
CA SER A 148 -14.18 -1.78 0.00
C SER A 148 -15.56 -1.31 -0.50
N THR A 149 -16.54 -1.18 0.40
CA THR A 149 -17.91 -0.81 0.04
C THR A 149 -18.22 0.66 0.34
N GLY A 150 -19.07 1.28 -0.49
CA GLY A 150 -19.59 2.63 -0.31
C GLY A 150 -18.72 3.74 -0.91
N GLU A 151 -18.91 4.97 -0.44
CA GLU A 151 -18.15 6.16 -0.86
C GLU A 151 -16.92 6.38 0.04
N ASN A 152 -16.10 5.35 0.24
CA ASN A 152 -14.83 5.54 0.90
C ASN A 152 -13.76 6.00 -0.10
N CYS A 153 -12.72 6.69 0.38
CA CYS A 153 -11.72 7.30 -0.49
C CYS A 153 -10.98 6.29 -1.38
N TYR A 154 -10.77 5.04 -0.91
CA TYR A 154 -10.11 4.01 -1.70
C TYR A 154 -10.97 3.57 -2.88
N ALA A 155 -12.24 3.24 -2.65
CA ALA A 155 -13.17 2.86 -3.72
C ALA A 155 -13.38 4.00 -4.73
N SER A 156 -13.43 5.24 -4.26
CA SER A 156 -13.52 6.43 -5.13
C SER A 156 -12.25 6.66 -5.96
N LEU A 157 -11.06 6.40 -5.41
CA LEU A 157 -9.81 6.45 -6.17
C LEU A 157 -9.80 5.39 -7.27
N MET A 158 -10.17 4.14 -6.92
CA MET A 158 -10.20 3.02 -7.86
C MET A 158 -11.16 3.29 -9.03
N ARG A 159 -12.41 3.65 -8.72
CA ARG A 159 -13.45 3.84 -9.73
C ARG A 159 -13.20 5.05 -10.65
N ARG A 160 -12.73 6.17 -10.09
CA ARG A 160 -12.63 7.43 -10.86
C ARG A 160 -11.32 7.55 -11.62
N HIS A 161 -10.23 6.99 -11.08
CA HIS A 161 -8.88 7.23 -11.60
C HIS A 161 -8.14 5.96 -12.01
N TYR A 162 -8.22 4.89 -11.23
CA TYR A 162 -7.51 3.66 -11.59
C TYR A 162 -8.14 2.96 -12.79
N ASP A 163 -9.45 2.75 -12.77
CA ASP A 163 -10.17 2.04 -13.83
C ASP A 163 -10.09 2.73 -15.20
N THR A 164 -9.83 4.04 -15.23
CA THR A 164 -9.68 4.85 -16.44
C THR A 164 -8.22 5.13 -16.80
N CYS A 165 -7.26 4.71 -15.97
CA CYS A 165 -5.84 4.89 -16.22
C CYS A 165 -5.34 3.87 -17.26
N HIS A 166 -4.61 4.33 -18.27
CA HIS A 166 -4.05 3.46 -19.30
C HIS A 166 -2.86 2.63 -18.78
N ASP A 167 -1.94 3.25 -18.04
CA ASP A 167 -0.79 2.59 -17.41
C ASP A 167 -1.05 2.47 -15.90
N GLN A 168 -1.77 1.41 -15.54
CA GLN A 168 -2.21 1.19 -14.18
C GLN A 168 -1.06 0.75 -13.26
N PRO A 169 -0.91 1.36 -12.07
CA PRO A 169 0.06 0.91 -11.09
C PRO A 169 -0.25 -0.49 -10.55
N ARG A 170 0.76 -1.21 -10.06
CA ARG A 170 0.56 -2.44 -9.29
C ARG A 170 -0.23 -2.12 -8.02
N ILE A 171 -1.14 -3.00 -7.60
CA ILE A 171 -1.90 -2.85 -6.36
C ILE A 171 -1.46 -3.88 -5.32
N LEU A 172 -1.25 -3.40 -4.10
CA LEU A 172 -1.14 -4.22 -2.90
C LEU A 172 -2.14 -3.74 -1.83
N GLY A 173 -3.19 -4.52 -1.57
CA GLY A 173 -4.06 -4.30 -0.43
C GLY A 173 -3.56 -5.05 0.80
N LEU A 174 -3.62 -4.43 1.97
CA LEU A 174 -3.31 -5.06 3.26
C LEU A 174 -4.53 -5.01 4.16
N THR A 175 -4.91 -6.14 4.75
CA THR A 175 -5.96 -6.15 5.76
C THR A 175 -5.78 -7.25 6.80
N ALA A 176 -6.24 -6.98 8.03
CA ALA A 176 -6.30 -7.98 9.09
C ALA A 176 -7.44 -8.99 8.92
N SER A 177 -8.52 -8.55 8.28
CA SER A 177 -9.76 -9.31 8.09
C SER A 177 -10.49 -8.76 6.88
N ILE A 178 -11.29 -9.58 6.19
CA ILE A 178 -12.19 -9.12 5.13
C ILE A 178 -13.51 -8.55 5.67
N SER A 179 -13.78 -8.68 6.97
CA SER A 179 -14.98 -8.11 7.61
C SER A 179 -14.73 -7.72 9.07
N ALA A 180 -15.36 -6.63 9.51
CA ALA A 180 -15.38 -6.20 10.91
C ALA A 180 -16.38 -6.99 11.78
N LYS A 181 -17.27 -7.80 11.16
CA LYS A 181 -18.32 -8.56 11.84
C LYS A 181 -18.20 -10.05 11.54
N LYS A 182 -18.70 -10.90 12.45
CA LYS A 182 -18.92 -12.32 12.15
C LYS A 182 -19.97 -12.42 11.05
N LEU A 183 -19.56 -12.92 9.89
CA LEU A 183 -20.42 -13.11 8.72
C LEU A 183 -20.68 -14.60 8.49
N LYS A 184 -21.81 -14.91 7.84
CA LYS A 184 -22.06 -16.24 7.28
C LYS A 184 -21.09 -16.48 6.10
N LEU A 185 -20.83 -17.75 5.78
CA LEU A 185 -19.90 -18.11 4.69
C LEU A 185 -20.26 -17.45 3.35
N SER A 186 -21.53 -17.47 2.95
CA SER A 186 -22.01 -16.82 1.73
C SER A 186 -21.77 -15.30 1.70
N GLN A 187 -21.82 -14.65 2.85
CA GLN A 187 -21.53 -13.22 2.98
C GLN A 187 -20.02 -12.96 2.88
N LEU A 188 -19.18 -13.85 3.43
CA LEU A 188 -17.72 -13.75 3.29
C LEU A 188 -17.28 -13.90 1.83
N GLU A 189 -17.83 -14.86 1.10
CA GLU A 189 -17.56 -15.03 -0.34
C GLU A 189 -17.97 -13.79 -1.13
N THR A 190 -19.14 -13.22 -0.83
CA THR A 190 -19.61 -11.97 -1.45
C THR A 190 -18.66 -10.81 -1.14
N THR A 191 -18.23 -10.67 0.12
CA THR A 191 -17.31 -9.61 0.53
C THR A 191 -15.92 -9.78 -0.08
N ALA A 192 -15.41 -11.01 -0.15
CA ALA A 192 -14.15 -11.33 -0.83
C ALA A 192 -14.21 -10.90 -2.29
N LYS A 193 -15.25 -11.33 -3.02
CA LYS A 193 -15.45 -10.92 -4.41
C LYS A 193 -15.55 -9.41 -4.58
N GLN A 194 -16.26 -8.71 -3.69
CA GLN A 194 -16.35 -7.25 -3.72
C GLN A 194 -14.99 -6.57 -3.53
N ILE A 195 -14.14 -7.09 -2.63
CA ILE A 195 -12.77 -6.61 -2.44
C ILE A 195 -11.98 -6.83 -3.72
N GLU A 196 -12.03 -8.03 -4.29
CA GLU A 196 -11.30 -8.36 -5.52
C GLU A 196 -11.71 -7.47 -6.70
N ASP A 197 -13.02 -7.30 -6.89
CA ASP A 197 -13.59 -6.44 -7.92
C ASP A 197 -13.17 -4.98 -7.71
N THR A 198 -13.22 -4.47 -6.47
CA THR A 198 -12.89 -3.06 -6.16
C THR A 198 -11.43 -2.73 -6.44
N TYR A 199 -10.51 -3.62 -6.03
CA TYR A 199 -9.08 -3.39 -6.14
C TYR A 199 -8.45 -3.99 -7.39
N ARG A 200 -9.25 -4.62 -8.27
CA ARG A 200 -8.76 -5.36 -9.45
C ARG A 200 -7.62 -6.30 -9.07
N ALA A 201 -7.80 -7.03 -7.98
CA ALA A 201 -6.75 -7.76 -7.27
C ALA A 201 -7.28 -9.09 -6.74
N ARG A 202 -6.44 -10.12 -6.71
CA ARG A 202 -6.81 -11.40 -6.10
C ARG A 202 -6.68 -11.32 -4.57
N LEU A 203 -7.60 -11.92 -3.84
CA LEU A 203 -7.46 -12.07 -2.39
C LEU A 203 -6.55 -13.27 -2.07
N ALA A 204 -5.57 -13.05 -1.19
CA ALA A 204 -4.64 -14.09 -0.75
C ALA A 204 -4.46 -14.09 0.76
N SER A 205 -4.25 -15.29 1.30
CA SER A 205 -3.81 -15.53 2.68
C SER A 205 -2.61 -16.47 2.66
N GLY A 206 -1.78 -16.44 3.71
CA GLY A 206 -0.67 -17.39 3.85
C GLY A 206 -1.16 -18.84 3.85
N SER A 207 -0.42 -19.70 3.17
CA SER A 207 -0.69 -21.12 2.95
C SER A 207 -0.66 -21.98 4.25
N ASP A 208 -0.13 -21.46 5.35
CA ASP A 208 0.02 -22.18 6.63
C ASP A 208 -1.30 -22.44 7.42
N ARG A 209 -2.47 -22.14 6.85
CA ARG A 209 -3.76 -22.45 7.51
C ARG A 209 -4.23 -23.89 7.34
N GLU A 210 -3.69 -24.65 6.40
CA GLU A 210 -4.09 -26.06 6.21
C GLU A 210 -3.27 -27.05 7.04
N GLU A 211 -2.04 -26.72 7.48
CA GLU A 211 -1.22 -27.65 8.26
C GLU A 211 -1.52 -27.64 9.76
N SER A 212 -1.95 -26.50 10.32
CA SER A 212 -2.33 -26.43 11.74
C SER A 212 -3.68 -27.08 12.06
N ALA A 213 -4.49 -27.43 11.04
CA ALA A 213 -5.76 -28.13 11.21
C ALA A 213 -5.63 -29.67 11.12
N ARG A 214 -4.42 -30.20 10.84
CA ARG A 214 -4.16 -31.65 10.74
C ARG A 214 -3.39 -32.24 11.94
N CYS A 215 -3.01 -31.41 12.91
CA CYS A 215 -2.29 -31.83 14.11
C CYS A 215 -3.04 -31.50 15.43
N GLY A 216 -4.36 -31.39 15.39
CA GLY A 216 -5.22 -31.18 16.57
C GLY A 216 -6.12 -32.38 16.84
#